data_AF-A0A223YY70-F1
#
_entry.id   AF-A0A223YY70-F1
#
_cell.length_a   1.000
_cell.length_b   1.000
_cell.length_c   1.000
_cell.angle_alpha   90.00
_cell.angle_beta   90.00
_cell.angle_gamma   90.00
#
_symmetry.space_group_name_H-M   'P 1'
#
loop_
_entity.id
_entity.type
_entity.pdbx_description
1 polymer ?
#
loop_
_entity_poly.entity_id
_entity_poly.type
_entity_poly.pdbx_seq_one_letter_code
_entity_poly.pdbx_strand_id
1 'polypeptide(L)'
;MPMYEDRIDLYGADGKLLEEDVPLEAVSPLKNPTIANLVSDVKRSVAVNLAGIEGSLKKAALGGKSNFIPGREVELPIVENAEAIAEKVKRLVQTSEDDDTNIRLINNGQQILVQVPTTRMGVAADYTVSALVTGAAVVQAIIDEFDVDMFDANAVKTAVMGRYPQTVDFTGANLSTLLGPPVLLEGLGYGLRNIMANHVVAITRKNTLNASALSSILEQTAMFETGDAVGAFERMHLLGLAYQGLNANNLLFDLVKENSKGTVGTVIASLVERAIEDRVIKVASEMKSGYKMYEPADWALWNAYAATGLLAATIVNVGAARAAQGVASTVLYYNDILEYETGLPGVDFGRAMGTAVGFSFFSHSIYGGGGPGIFHGNHVVTRHSKGFALPCVAAAMCLDAGTQMFSVEKTSGLIGSVYSEIDYFREPIANVAKGAAEIKDQL
;
A
#
# COMPACT_ATOMS: atom_id res chain seq x y z
N MET A 1 18.66 -22.20 11.77
CA MET A 1 19.74 -21.87 10.82
C MET A 1 19.03 -21.39 9.58
N PRO A 2 19.24 -20.12 9.21
CA PRO A 2 18.53 -19.50 8.10
C PRO A 2 18.72 -20.28 6.80
N MET A 3 17.72 -20.21 5.92
CA MET A 3 17.79 -20.72 4.55
C MET A 3 18.79 -19.93 3.70
N TYR A 4 18.88 -18.62 3.91
CA TYR A 4 19.79 -17.74 3.19
C TYR A 4 20.91 -17.22 4.08
N GLU A 5 22.13 -17.12 3.53
CA GLU A 5 23.30 -16.61 4.26
C GLU A 5 23.30 -15.08 4.39
N ASP A 6 22.43 -14.38 3.65
CA ASP A 6 22.33 -12.93 3.62
C ASP A 6 22.00 -12.32 4.99
N ARG A 7 22.77 -11.29 5.33
CA ARG A 7 22.56 -10.47 6.53
C ARG A 7 22.55 -8.99 6.14
N ILE A 8 21.70 -8.23 6.82
CA ILE A 8 21.45 -6.83 6.54
C ILE A 8 21.38 -6.03 7.84
N ASP A 9 21.77 -4.77 7.76
CA ASP A 9 21.52 -3.78 8.80
C ASP A 9 20.24 -3.01 8.46
N LEU A 10 19.33 -2.89 9.42
CA LEU A 10 18.09 -2.16 9.25
C LEU A 10 18.27 -0.71 9.67
N TYR A 11 17.99 0.22 8.76
CA TYR A 11 18.07 1.66 9.01
C TYR A 11 16.68 2.31 8.96
N GLY A 12 16.48 3.30 9.82
CA GLY A 12 15.24 4.07 9.89
C GLY A 12 15.05 5.02 8.72
N ALA A 13 13.86 5.61 8.65
CA ALA A 13 13.55 6.69 7.70
C ALA A 13 14.38 7.97 7.94
N ASP A 14 15.04 8.09 9.09
CA ASP A 14 15.95 9.18 9.45
C ASP A 14 17.42 8.88 9.14
N GLY A 15 17.71 7.74 8.52
CA GLY A 15 19.06 7.32 8.13
C GLY A 15 19.91 6.82 9.30
N LYS A 16 19.30 6.46 10.43
CA LYS A 16 20.00 5.90 11.59
C LYS A 16 19.81 4.40 11.68
N LEU A 17 20.84 3.71 12.18
CA LEU A 17 20.80 2.29 12.44
C LEU A 17 19.72 1.98 13.48
N LEU A 18 18.87 1.00 13.18
CA LEU A 18 17.86 0.45 14.09
C LEU A 18 18.31 -0.89 14.64
N GLU A 19 18.70 -1.80 13.77
CA GLU A 19 19.13 -3.16 14.12
C GLU A 19 20.28 -3.60 13.21
N GLU A 20 21.30 -4.19 13.79
CA GLU A 20 22.50 -4.65 13.09
C GLU A 20 22.48 -6.17 12.90
N ASP A 21 23.13 -6.61 11.83
CA ASP A 21 23.43 -8.01 11.54
C ASP A 21 22.18 -8.90 11.61
N VAL A 22 21.14 -8.53 10.86
CA VAL A 22 19.85 -9.21 10.84
C VAL A 22 19.81 -10.22 9.68
N PRO A 23 19.45 -11.51 9.91
CA PRO A 23 19.22 -12.45 8.82
C PRO A 23 18.13 -11.94 7.87
N LEU A 24 18.33 -12.05 6.56
CA LEU A 24 17.39 -11.57 5.55
C LEU A 24 15.95 -12.08 5.77
N GLU A 25 15.80 -13.32 6.22
CA GLU A 25 14.48 -13.93 6.48
C GLU A 25 13.72 -13.28 7.64
N ALA A 26 14.37 -12.50 8.50
CA ALA A 26 13.71 -11.81 9.61
C ALA A 26 12.77 -10.69 9.14
N VAL A 27 12.92 -10.23 7.88
CA VAL A 27 11.97 -9.30 7.23
C VAL A 27 11.04 -10.00 6.24
N SER A 28 11.07 -11.34 6.16
CA SER A 28 10.15 -12.10 5.29
C SER A 28 8.70 -11.96 5.76
N PRO A 29 7.73 -11.76 4.84
CA PRO A 29 6.31 -11.80 5.17
C PRO A 29 5.85 -13.12 5.82
N LEU A 30 6.59 -14.21 5.62
CA LEU A 30 6.31 -15.52 6.20
C LEU A 30 6.79 -15.66 7.65
N LYS A 31 7.57 -14.70 8.15
CA LYS A 31 8.27 -14.80 9.44
C LYS A 31 8.04 -13.59 10.33
N ASN A 32 8.11 -12.39 9.76
CA ASN A 32 8.08 -11.15 10.53
C ASN A 32 6.69 -10.92 11.18
N PRO A 33 6.60 -10.85 12.52
CA PRO A 33 5.32 -10.75 13.22
C PRO A 33 4.59 -9.43 12.92
N THR A 34 5.33 -8.35 12.67
CA THR A 34 4.73 -7.06 12.30
C THR A 34 4.07 -7.11 10.94
N ILE A 35 4.69 -7.75 9.94
CA ILE A 35 4.08 -7.92 8.62
C ILE A 35 2.82 -8.78 8.73
N ALA A 36 2.83 -9.85 9.52
CA ALA A 36 1.65 -10.68 9.76
C ALA A 36 0.49 -9.88 10.39
N ASN A 37 0.78 -9.08 11.42
CA ASN A 37 -0.21 -8.21 12.05
C ASN A 37 -0.73 -7.13 11.10
N LEU A 38 0.16 -6.53 10.30
CA LEU A 38 -0.20 -5.54 9.29
C LEU A 38 -1.20 -6.14 8.28
N VAL A 39 -0.91 -7.32 7.72
CA VAL A 39 -1.79 -7.98 6.75
C VAL A 39 -3.13 -8.37 7.39
N SER A 40 -3.12 -8.88 8.62
CA SER A 40 -4.33 -9.19 9.38
C SER A 40 -5.23 -7.96 9.52
N ASP A 41 -4.64 -6.84 9.95
CA ASP A 41 -5.35 -5.58 10.14
C ASP A 41 -5.85 -4.97 8.85
N VAL A 42 -5.12 -5.10 7.74
CA VAL A 42 -5.59 -4.66 6.42
C VAL A 42 -6.86 -5.41 6.01
N LYS A 43 -6.93 -6.71 6.29
CA LYS A 43 -8.06 -7.56 5.91
C LYS A 43 -9.29 -7.36 6.80
N ARG A 44 -9.08 -7.13 8.10
CA ARG A 44 -10.17 -7.11 9.10
C ARG A 44 -10.71 -5.73 9.45
N SER A 45 -10.03 -4.66 9.02
CA SER A 45 -10.41 -3.28 9.35
C SER A 45 -11.36 -2.67 8.31
N VAL A 46 -12.40 -1.99 8.80
CA VAL A 46 -13.43 -1.32 8.01
C VAL A 46 -13.61 0.11 8.52
N ALA A 47 -13.67 1.08 7.61
CA ALA A 47 -14.03 2.45 7.90
C ALA A 47 -15.54 2.63 7.69
N VAL A 48 -16.26 3.05 8.72
CA VAL A 48 -17.70 3.35 8.65
C VAL A 48 -17.89 4.86 8.73
N ASN A 49 -18.62 5.45 7.78
CA ASN A 49 -18.91 6.87 7.74
C ASN A 49 -20.33 7.17 8.24
N LEU A 50 -20.49 7.30 9.56
CA LEU A 50 -21.79 7.60 10.19
C LEU A 50 -22.39 8.92 9.68
N ALA A 51 -21.57 9.97 9.55
CA ALA A 51 -22.03 11.24 8.99
C ALA A 51 -22.51 11.11 7.54
N GLY A 52 -21.88 10.24 6.75
CA GLY A 52 -22.31 9.90 5.40
C GLY A 52 -23.62 9.13 5.37
N ILE A 53 -23.79 8.15 6.27
CA ILE A 53 -25.04 7.38 6.42
C ILE A 53 -26.20 8.32 6.79
N GLU A 54 -26.01 9.17 7.81
CA GLU A 54 -26.99 10.16 8.26
C GLU A 54 -27.40 11.11 7.13
N GLY A 55 -26.41 11.70 6.44
CA GLY A 55 -26.67 12.62 5.33
C GLY A 55 -27.34 11.94 4.13
N SER A 56 -27.03 10.66 3.88
CA SER A 56 -27.63 9.88 2.79
C SER A 56 -29.10 9.57 3.08
N LEU A 57 -29.43 9.20 4.32
CA LEU A 57 -30.79 8.96 4.76
C LEU A 57 -31.63 10.23 4.75
N LYS A 58 -31.09 11.33 5.30
CA LYS A 58 -31.80 12.63 5.36
C LYS A 58 -32.24 13.16 4.00
N LYS A 59 -31.49 12.83 2.94
CA LYS A 59 -31.76 13.31 1.57
C LYS A 59 -32.27 12.22 0.63
N ALA A 60 -32.49 11.01 1.14
CA ALA A 60 -32.68 9.81 0.33
C ALA A 60 -31.65 9.69 -0.83
N ALA A 61 -30.41 10.12 -0.58
CA ALA A 61 -29.32 10.13 -1.54
C ALA A 61 -28.65 8.74 -1.60
N LEU A 62 -29.41 7.74 -2.07
CA LEU A 62 -29.12 6.33 -1.86
C LEU A 62 -28.59 5.64 -3.12
N GLY A 63 -27.55 4.83 -2.94
CA GLY A 63 -26.97 4.03 -4.02
C GLY A 63 -26.04 4.82 -4.95
N GLY A 64 -25.32 5.83 -4.47
CA GLY A 64 -24.20 6.42 -5.21
C GLY A 64 -24.53 7.70 -5.97
N LYS A 65 -23.59 8.09 -6.85
CA LYS A 65 -23.50 9.46 -7.37
C LYS A 65 -24.80 9.93 -8.04
N SER A 66 -25.30 11.07 -7.57
CA SER A 66 -26.48 11.78 -8.13
C SER A 66 -27.80 11.00 -8.08
N ASN A 67 -27.88 9.93 -7.29
CA ASN A 67 -29.14 9.25 -7.02
C ASN A 67 -29.87 9.90 -5.85
N PHE A 68 -31.17 10.12 -6.01
CA PHE A 68 -32.09 10.54 -4.96
C PHE A 68 -33.40 9.77 -5.13
N ILE A 69 -34.03 9.34 -4.04
CA ILE A 69 -35.30 8.62 -4.05
C ILE A 69 -36.34 9.45 -3.27
N PRO A 70 -36.99 10.43 -3.93
CA PRO A 70 -37.92 11.33 -3.23
C PRO A 70 -39.05 10.58 -2.53
N GLY A 71 -39.36 10.97 -1.29
CA GLY A 71 -40.38 10.35 -0.46
C GLY A 71 -39.89 9.14 0.35
N ARG A 72 -38.58 8.88 0.36
CA ARG A 72 -37.92 7.83 1.17
C ARG A 72 -36.85 8.41 2.10
N GLU A 73 -36.96 9.69 2.44
CA GLU A 73 -36.08 10.38 3.38
C GLU A 73 -36.32 9.86 4.81
N VAL A 74 -35.23 9.70 5.57
CA VAL A 74 -35.28 9.25 6.97
C VAL A 74 -34.34 10.14 7.78
N GLU A 75 -34.85 10.83 8.81
CA GLU A 75 -34.07 11.74 9.64
C GLU A 75 -33.78 11.10 11.00
N LEU A 76 -32.51 10.81 11.28
CA LEU A 76 -32.04 10.17 12.51
C LEU A 76 -30.79 10.89 13.03
N PRO A 77 -30.66 11.11 14.35
CA PRO A 77 -29.47 11.73 14.95
C PRO A 77 -28.34 10.70 15.15
N ILE A 78 -27.83 10.13 14.06
CA ILE A 78 -26.87 9.01 14.08
C ILE A 78 -25.53 9.42 14.71
N VAL A 79 -24.97 10.56 14.28
CA VAL A 79 -23.68 11.04 14.79
C VAL A 79 -23.77 11.43 16.26
N GLU A 80 -24.89 12.01 16.69
CA GLU A 80 -25.12 12.37 18.10
C GLU A 80 -25.17 11.14 19.02
N ASN A 81 -25.57 9.98 18.50
CA ASN A 81 -25.65 8.71 19.23
C ASN A 81 -24.56 7.70 18.80
N ALA A 82 -23.44 8.18 18.26
CA ALA A 82 -22.38 7.34 17.73
C ALA A 82 -21.79 6.36 18.76
N GLU A 83 -21.73 6.74 20.04
CA GLU A 83 -21.22 5.88 21.11
C GLU A 83 -22.14 4.68 21.38
N ALA A 84 -23.45 4.90 21.46
CA ALA A 84 -24.44 3.83 21.63
C ALA A 84 -24.43 2.87 20.44
N ILE A 85 -24.35 3.42 19.22
CA ILE A 85 -24.25 2.62 17.99
C ILE A 85 -22.96 1.80 17.98
N ALA A 86 -21.81 2.40 18.33
CA ALA A 86 -20.52 1.71 18.37
C ALA A 86 -20.50 0.55 19.38
N GLU A 87 -21.12 0.72 20.55
CA GLU A 87 -21.27 -0.33 21.55
C GLU A 87 -22.13 -1.50 21.04
N LYS A 88 -23.28 -1.23 20.40
CA LYS A 88 -24.10 -2.27 19.76
C LYS A 88 -23.33 -2.97 18.64
N VAL A 89 -22.60 -2.21 17.81
CA VAL A 89 -21.74 -2.78 16.76
C VAL A 89 -20.69 -3.71 17.36
N LYS A 90 -20.01 -3.32 18.44
CA LYS A 90 -19.04 -4.18 19.15
C LYS A 90 -19.68 -5.51 19.55
N ARG A 91 -20.83 -5.47 20.23
CA ARG A 91 -21.56 -6.67 20.69
C ARG A 91 -21.95 -7.61 19.56
N LEU A 92 -22.35 -7.06 18.40
CA LEU A 92 -22.74 -7.85 17.23
C LEU A 92 -21.54 -8.41 16.45
N VAL A 93 -20.42 -7.67 16.43
CA VAL A 93 -19.21 -8.05 15.69
C VAL A 93 -18.34 -9.02 16.47
N GLN A 94 -18.24 -8.91 17.79
CA GLN A 94 -17.38 -9.78 18.59
C GLN A 94 -17.84 -11.25 18.57
N THR A 95 -16.91 -12.14 18.93
CA THR A 95 -17.12 -13.57 19.13
C THR A 95 -17.01 -13.97 20.60
N SER A 96 -16.24 -13.21 21.38
CA SER A 96 -16.17 -13.26 22.85
C SER A 96 -15.69 -11.91 23.39
N GLU A 97 -15.89 -11.66 24.69
CA GLU A 97 -15.42 -10.42 25.34
C GLU A 97 -13.89 -10.25 25.31
N ASP A 98 -13.15 -11.36 25.34
CA ASP A 98 -11.67 -11.37 25.39
C ASP A 98 -11.01 -11.49 24.00
N ASP A 99 -11.76 -11.34 22.90
CA ASP A 99 -11.18 -11.41 21.55
C ASP A 99 -10.56 -10.07 21.08
N ASP A 100 -10.03 -10.06 19.85
CA ASP A 100 -9.33 -8.92 19.25
C ASP A 100 -10.27 -7.94 18.50
N THR A 101 -11.58 -7.95 18.80
CA THR A 101 -12.54 -6.97 18.28
C THR A 101 -12.23 -5.59 18.82
N ASN A 102 -11.96 -4.65 17.92
CA ASN A 102 -11.67 -3.26 18.28
C ASN A 102 -12.60 -2.30 17.54
N ILE A 103 -13.33 -1.47 18.29
CA ILE A 103 -14.20 -0.42 17.75
C ILE A 103 -13.67 0.91 18.27
N ARG A 104 -13.38 1.84 17.37
CA ARG A 104 -12.89 3.18 17.75
C ARG A 104 -13.64 4.26 16.99
N LEU A 105 -14.22 5.21 17.72
CA LEU A 105 -14.78 6.43 17.15
C LEU A 105 -13.67 7.35 16.66
N ILE A 106 -13.89 7.95 15.49
CA ILE A 106 -12.98 8.86 14.81
C ILE A 106 -13.73 10.16 14.53
N ASN A 107 -13.02 11.30 14.59
CA ASN A 107 -13.57 12.63 14.32
C ASN A 107 -14.87 12.92 15.08
N ASN A 108 -14.85 12.79 16.42
CA ASN A 108 -16.02 13.03 17.28
C ASN A 108 -17.25 12.19 16.89
N GLY A 109 -17.05 10.92 16.53
CA GLY A 109 -18.14 10.00 16.21
C GLY A 109 -18.67 10.10 14.77
N GLN A 110 -18.13 11.01 13.94
CA GLN A 110 -18.52 11.07 12.53
C GLN A 110 -18.15 9.80 11.77
N GLN A 111 -17.11 9.09 12.22
CA GLN A 111 -16.67 7.82 11.66
C GLN A 111 -16.30 6.79 12.73
N ILE A 112 -16.25 5.53 12.31
CA ILE A 112 -15.83 4.40 13.16
C ILE A 112 -14.76 3.60 12.42
N LEU A 113 -13.66 3.29 13.10
CA LEU A 113 -12.79 2.17 12.74
C LEU A 113 -13.35 0.90 13.40
N VAL A 114 -13.76 -0.06 12.59
CA VAL A 114 -14.20 -1.38 13.04
C VAL A 114 -13.16 -2.40 12.65
N GLN A 115 -12.49 -3.02 13.61
CA GLN A 115 -11.61 -4.16 13.38
C GLN A 115 -12.32 -5.43 13.83
N VAL A 116 -12.74 -6.21 12.84
CA VAL A 116 -13.44 -7.49 13.03
C VAL A 116 -12.47 -8.51 13.67
N PRO A 117 -12.94 -9.38 14.58
CA PRO A 117 -12.05 -10.32 15.26
C PRO A 117 -11.47 -11.34 14.28
N THR A 118 -10.21 -11.72 14.47
CA THR A 118 -9.50 -12.68 13.63
C THR A 118 -10.18 -14.05 13.61
N THR A 119 -10.89 -14.42 14.68
CA THR A 119 -11.75 -15.63 14.73
C THR A 119 -12.71 -15.71 13.54
N ARG A 120 -13.38 -14.61 13.19
CA ARG A 120 -14.29 -14.58 12.02
C ARG A 120 -13.55 -14.70 10.71
N MET A 121 -12.37 -14.10 10.62
CA MET A 121 -11.51 -14.20 9.44
C MET A 121 -11.01 -15.63 9.22
N GLY A 122 -10.70 -16.36 10.30
CA GLY A 122 -10.17 -17.73 10.26
C GLY A 122 -11.17 -18.79 9.78
N VAL A 123 -12.47 -18.51 9.87
CA VAL A 123 -13.55 -19.40 9.38
C VAL A 123 -14.23 -18.88 8.11
N ALA A 124 -13.74 -17.77 7.56
CA ALA A 124 -14.21 -17.20 6.30
C ALA A 124 -13.26 -17.59 5.15
N ALA A 125 -13.81 -17.70 3.94
CA ALA A 125 -13.00 -18.00 2.75
C ALA A 125 -12.09 -16.82 2.35
N ASP A 126 -12.57 -15.58 2.45
CA ASP A 126 -11.84 -14.37 2.06
C ASP A 126 -12.15 -13.17 2.95
N TYR A 127 -11.49 -12.03 2.65
CA TYR A 127 -11.51 -10.83 3.49
C TYR A 127 -12.82 -10.02 3.42
N THR A 128 -13.76 -10.31 2.51
CA THR A 128 -15.03 -9.57 2.41
C THR A 128 -15.92 -9.72 3.64
N VAL A 129 -15.70 -10.77 4.43
CA VAL A 129 -16.42 -11.01 5.68
C VAL A 129 -16.35 -9.80 6.62
N SER A 130 -15.23 -9.06 6.64
CA SER A 130 -15.07 -7.91 7.54
C SER A 130 -16.08 -6.81 7.20
N ALA A 131 -16.18 -6.42 5.93
CA ALA A 131 -17.14 -5.43 5.46
C ALA A 131 -18.60 -5.90 5.56
N LEU A 132 -18.87 -7.16 5.24
CA LEU A 132 -20.23 -7.73 5.30
C LEU A 132 -20.76 -7.79 6.72
N VAL A 133 -19.97 -8.32 7.67
CA VAL A 133 -20.34 -8.41 9.09
C VAL A 133 -20.48 -7.02 9.69
N THR A 134 -19.52 -6.12 9.40
CA THR A 134 -19.59 -4.73 9.87
C THR A 134 -20.84 -4.03 9.36
N GLY A 135 -21.14 -4.12 8.06
CA GLY A 135 -22.32 -3.49 7.51
C GLY A 135 -23.62 -4.06 8.09
N ALA A 136 -23.70 -5.37 8.34
CA ALA A 136 -24.87 -5.98 8.98
C ALA A 136 -25.03 -5.51 10.44
N ALA A 137 -23.94 -5.39 11.18
CA ALA A 137 -23.94 -4.89 12.56
C ALA A 137 -24.35 -3.41 12.63
N VAL A 138 -23.82 -2.56 11.74
CA VAL A 138 -24.18 -1.14 11.68
C VAL A 138 -25.65 -0.94 11.32
N VAL A 139 -26.17 -1.70 10.35
CA VAL A 139 -27.59 -1.64 9.97
C VAL A 139 -28.49 -2.00 11.15
N GLN A 140 -28.21 -3.12 11.83
CA GLN A 140 -28.99 -3.54 12.99
C GLN A 140 -28.87 -2.56 14.15
N ALA A 141 -27.66 -2.06 14.44
CA ALA A 141 -27.44 -1.09 15.51
C ALA A 141 -28.24 0.21 15.28
N ILE A 142 -28.30 0.73 14.05
CA ILE A 142 -29.09 1.92 13.73
C ILE A 142 -30.60 1.64 13.83
N ILE A 143 -31.06 0.51 13.31
CA ILE A 143 -32.49 0.16 13.37
C ILE A 143 -32.96 0.00 14.82
N ASP A 144 -32.17 -0.68 15.65
CA ASP A 144 -32.46 -0.95 17.06
C ASP A 144 -32.30 0.27 17.97
N GLU A 145 -31.36 1.17 17.68
CA GLU A 145 -31.18 2.41 18.46
C GLU A 145 -32.36 3.39 18.28
N PHE A 146 -32.99 3.39 17.10
CA PHE A 146 -34.02 4.38 16.75
C PHE A 146 -35.39 3.78 16.44
N ASP A 147 -35.60 2.49 16.70
CA ASP A 147 -36.84 1.77 16.40
C ASP A 147 -37.37 2.04 14.97
N VAL A 148 -36.46 1.99 13.99
CA VAL A 148 -36.78 2.35 12.59
C VAL A 148 -37.88 1.44 12.05
N ASP A 149 -38.95 2.05 11.51
CA ASP A 149 -40.09 1.32 10.96
C ASP A 149 -39.66 0.32 9.87
N MET A 150 -40.36 -0.81 9.81
CA MET A 150 -40.02 -1.90 8.91
C MET A 150 -40.05 -1.51 7.41
N PHE A 151 -40.85 -0.52 7.04
CA PHE A 151 -40.94 0.00 5.67
C PHE A 151 -39.75 0.90 5.32
N ASP A 152 -39.06 1.47 6.31
CA ASP A 152 -37.90 2.35 6.14
C ASP A 152 -36.54 1.70 6.44
N ALA A 153 -36.52 0.56 7.13
CA ALA A 153 -35.31 -0.21 7.42
C ALA A 153 -34.46 -0.52 6.16
N ASN A 154 -35.09 -0.73 5.00
CA ASN A 154 -34.37 -0.95 3.73
C ASN A 154 -33.61 0.30 3.24
N ALA A 155 -34.03 1.51 3.60
CA ALA A 155 -33.29 2.73 3.32
C ALA A 155 -31.98 2.78 4.13
N VAL A 156 -32.01 2.39 5.41
CA VAL A 156 -30.82 2.24 6.26
C VAL A 156 -29.82 1.28 5.64
N LYS A 157 -30.29 0.09 5.24
CA LYS A 157 -29.44 -0.90 4.53
C LYS A 157 -28.79 -0.34 3.26
N THR A 158 -29.54 0.45 2.50
CA THR A 158 -29.05 1.06 1.24
C THR A 158 -28.06 2.20 1.53
N ALA A 159 -28.26 2.98 2.60
CA ALA A 159 -27.33 4.03 3.01
C ALA A 159 -25.98 3.47 3.49
N VAL A 160 -26.00 2.29 4.14
CA VAL A 160 -24.78 1.63 4.64
C VAL A 160 -24.01 0.94 3.51
N MET A 161 -24.65 0.04 2.75
CA MET A 161 -23.96 -0.82 1.76
C MET A 161 -24.23 -0.46 0.28
N GLY A 162 -24.89 0.66 0.01
CA GLY A 162 -25.12 1.12 -1.35
C GLY A 162 -26.08 0.25 -2.16
N ARG A 163 -25.81 0.10 -3.48
CA ARG A 163 -26.67 -0.63 -4.44
C ARG A 163 -26.56 -2.15 -4.35
N TYR A 164 -25.71 -2.71 -3.50
CA TYR A 164 -25.59 -4.16 -3.37
C TYR A 164 -26.92 -4.80 -2.91
N PRO A 165 -27.43 -5.85 -3.60
CA PRO A 165 -26.74 -6.74 -4.56
C PRO A 165 -27.01 -6.47 -6.04
N GLN A 166 -27.67 -5.37 -6.41
CA GLN A 166 -27.86 -5.01 -7.82
C GLN A 166 -26.51 -4.77 -8.51
N THR A 167 -25.56 -4.17 -7.78
CA THR A 167 -24.15 -4.12 -8.16
C THR A 167 -23.38 -5.27 -7.53
N VAL A 168 -22.33 -5.74 -8.19
CA VAL A 168 -21.44 -6.78 -7.68
C VAL A 168 -20.56 -6.30 -6.50
N ASP A 169 -20.48 -4.99 -6.31
CA ASP A 169 -19.71 -4.31 -5.27
C ASP A 169 -20.59 -3.39 -4.40
N PHE A 170 -19.94 -2.66 -3.50
CA PHE A 170 -20.57 -1.68 -2.61
C PHE A 170 -20.69 -0.28 -3.24
N THR A 171 -21.07 -0.21 -4.52
CA THR A 171 -21.32 1.06 -5.21
C THR A 171 -22.25 1.97 -4.41
N GLY A 172 -21.74 3.12 -3.98
CA GLY A 172 -22.48 4.13 -3.23
C GLY A 172 -22.67 3.84 -1.75
N ALA A 173 -21.89 2.91 -1.18
CA ALA A 173 -21.87 2.64 0.25
C ALA A 173 -21.19 3.76 1.05
N ASN A 174 -21.51 3.81 2.34
CA ASN A 174 -20.85 4.67 3.33
C ASN A 174 -19.98 3.87 4.32
N LEU A 175 -19.57 2.66 3.92
CA LEU A 175 -18.46 1.94 4.52
C LEU A 175 -17.41 1.64 3.45
N SER A 176 -16.14 1.58 3.84
CA SER A 176 -15.03 1.28 2.94
C SER A 176 -13.93 0.48 3.63
N THR A 177 -13.24 -0.32 2.84
CA THR A 177 -12.07 -1.12 3.23
C THR A 177 -10.88 -0.69 2.38
N LEU A 178 -9.67 -0.93 2.87
CA LEU A 178 -8.46 -0.73 2.04
C LEU A 178 -8.47 -1.66 0.82
N LEU A 179 -9.00 -2.86 0.98
CA LEU A 179 -9.10 -3.86 -0.08
C LEU A 179 -10.48 -3.79 -0.74
N GLY A 180 -10.52 -3.52 -2.05
CA GLY A 180 -11.74 -3.71 -2.84
C GLY A 180 -12.18 -5.18 -2.93
N PRO A 181 -13.44 -5.49 -3.27
CA PRO A 181 -13.96 -6.85 -3.25
C PRO A 181 -13.24 -7.77 -4.27
N PRO A 182 -13.05 -9.07 -3.96
CA PRO A 182 -12.31 -10.02 -4.80
C PRO A 182 -12.83 -10.15 -6.24
N VAL A 183 -14.13 -9.91 -6.46
CA VAL A 183 -14.76 -9.96 -7.79
C VAL A 183 -14.21 -8.90 -8.76
N LEU A 184 -13.51 -7.89 -8.24
CA LEU A 184 -12.88 -6.82 -9.03
C LEU A 184 -11.35 -7.00 -9.16
N LEU A 185 -10.80 -8.15 -8.78
CA LEU A 185 -9.38 -8.41 -8.92
C LEU A 185 -9.02 -8.72 -10.37
N GLU A 186 -7.97 -8.05 -10.83
CA GLU A 186 -7.38 -8.22 -12.16
C GLU A 186 -6.64 -9.56 -12.29
N GLY A 187 -6.23 -10.17 -11.17
CA GLY A 187 -5.57 -11.47 -11.12
C GLY A 187 -5.80 -12.20 -9.80
N LEU A 188 -5.58 -13.51 -9.80
CA LEU A 188 -5.64 -14.32 -8.57
C LEU A 188 -4.52 -13.90 -7.61
N GLY A 189 -4.82 -13.79 -6.32
CA GLY A 189 -3.87 -13.38 -5.29
C GLY A 189 -3.56 -11.88 -5.24
N TYR A 190 -4.35 -11.03 -5.91
CA TYR A 190 -4.07 -9.59 -6.03
C TYR A 190 -4.74 -8.72 -4.94
N GLY A 191 -5.31 -9.34 -3.90
CA GLY A 191 -6.03 -8.63 -2.84
C GLY A 191 -5.22 -7.46 -2.27
N LEU A 192 -4.03 -7.76 -1.75
CA LEU A 192 -3.13 -6.76 -1.14
C LEU A 192 -2.58 -5.72 -2.13
N ARG A 193 -2.70 -5.96 -3.44
CA ARG A 193 -2.28 -5.03 -4.49
C ARG A 193 -3.36 -3.99 -4.84
N ASN A 194 -4.53 -4.05 -4.21
CA ASN A 194 -5.68 -3.22 -4.55
C ASN A 194 -5.79 -1.92 -3.72
N ILE A 195 -4.66 -1.42 -3.20
CA ILE A 195 -4.59 -0.21 -2.38
C ILE A 195 -3.95 0.92 -3.21
N MET A 196 -4.71 1.97 -3.51
CA MET A 196 -4.21 3.12 -4.28
C MET A 196 -3.07 3.85 -3.57
N ALA A 197 -2.13 4.40 -4.34
CA ALA A 197 -0.99 5.15 -3.81
C ALA A 197 -1.44 6.28 -2.87
N ASN A 198 -2.53 6.99 -3.17
CA ASN A 198 -3.07 8.03 -2.29
C ASN A 198 -3.54 7.49 -0.93
N HIS A 199 -4.07 6.25 -0.84
CA HIS A 199 -4.43 5.63 0.43
C HIS A 199 -3.17 5.37 1.26
N VAL A 200 -2.13 4.80 0.66
CA VAL A 200 -0.82 4.59 1.30
C VAL A 200 -0.27 5.91 1.85
N VAL A 201 -0.30 6.96 1.04
CA VAL A 201 0.21 8.29 1.41
C VAL A 201 -0.62 8.94 2.52
N ALA A 202 -1.94 8.77 2.52
CA ALA A 202 -2.82 9.26 3.58
C ALA A 202 -2.54 8.55 4.91
N ILE A 203 -2.37 7.22 4.86
CA ILE A 203 -2.09 6.36 6.01
C ILE A 203 -0.76 6.75 6.68
N THR A 204 0.29 6.96 5.89
CA THR A 204 1.62 7.32 6.39
C THR A 204 1.83 8.81 6.59
N ARG A 205 0.74 9.60 6.54
CA ARG A 205 0.74 11.06 6.75
C ARG A 205 1.77 11.79 5.89
N LYS A 206 1.87 11.40 4.62
CA LYS A 206 2.80 11.95 3.62
C LYS A 206 4.29 11.81 3.98
N ASN A 207 4.67 10.89 4.88
CA ASN A 207 6.08 10.57 5.11
C ASN A 207 6.62 9.67 3.99
N THR A 208 7.57 10.19 3.21
CA THR A 208 8.06 9.58 1.96
C THR A 208 8.53 8.13 2.12
N LEU A 209 9.44 7.88 3.07
CA LEU A 209 10.03 6.55 3.23
C LEU A 209 9.08 5.55 3.89
N ASN A 210 8.23 6.00 4.81
CA ASN A 210 7.19 5.13 5.35
C ASN A 210 6.13 4.79 4.29
N ALA A 211 5.79 5.70 3.37
CA ALA A 211 4.87 5.42 2.27
C ALA A 211 5.45 4.39 1.29
N SER A 212 6.71 4.54 0.87
CA SER A 212 7.36 3.55 0.02
C SER A 212 7.53 2.21 0.72
N ALA A 213 7.84 2.21 2.03
CA ALA A 213 7.94 0.99 2.82
C ALA A 213 6.59 0.26 2.94
N LEU A 214 5.50 0.96 3.30
CA LEU A 214 4.16 0.37 3.35
C LEU A 214 3.76 -0.21 2.00
N SER A 215 3.99 0.53 0.91
CA SER A 215 3.72 0.03 -0.45
C SER A 215 4.57 -1.20 -0.78
N SER A 216 5.84 -1.22 -0.40
CA SER A 216 6.74 -2.34 -0.68
C SER A 216 6.37 -3.58 0.13
N ILE A 217 6.05 -3.44 1.42
CA ILE A 217 5.57 -4.54 2.27
C ILE A 217 4.33 -5.18 1.67
N LEU A 218 3.33 -4.37 1.30
CA LEU A 218 2.08 -4.86 0.72
C LEU A 218 2.30 -5.57 -0.63
N GLU A 219 3.07 -4.93 -1.53
CA GLU A 219 3.34 -5.49 -2.86
C GLU A 219 4.18 -6.77 -2.77
N GLN A 220 5.26 -6.78 -1.99
CA GLN A 220 6.14 -7.94 -1.85
C GLN A 220 5.46 -9.08 -1.10
N THR A 221 4.61 -8.79 -0.09
CA THR A 221 3.75 -9.82 0.52
C THR A 221 2.77 -10.41 -0.49
N ALA A 222 2.19 -9.58 -1.36
CA ALA A 222 1.33 -10.07 -2.42
C ALA A 222 2.08 -11.01 -3.40
N MET A 223 3.39 -10.82 -3.61
CA MET A 223 4.19 -11.73 -4.45
C MET A 223 4.32 -13.13 -3.84
N PHE A 224 4.22 -13.26 -2.51
CA PHE A 224 4.07 -14.57 -1.86
C PHE A 224 2.67 -15.15 -2.09
N GLU A 225 1.61 -14.33 -2.03
CA GLU A 225 0.22 -14.75 -2.30
C GLU A 225 0.01 -15.22 -3.76
N THR A 226 0.67 -14.57 -4.73
CA THR A 226 0.58 -14.94 -6.15
C THR A 226 1.46 -16.13 -6.54
N GLY A 227 2.36 -16.56 -5.64
CA GLY A 227 3.34 -17.60 -5.92
C GLY A 227 4.55 -17.12 -6.75
N ASP A 228 4.69 -15.81 -6.98
CA ASP A 228 5.86 -15.24 -7.66
C ASP A 228 7.12 -15.33 -6.78
N ALA A 229 6.98 -15.19 -5.47
CA ALA A 229 8.07 -15.30 -4.49
C ALA A 229 8.24 -16.75 -3.96
N VAL A 230 8.32 -17.73 -4.87
CA VAL A 230 8.48 -19.15 -4.52
C VAL A 230 9.76 -19.73 -5.13
N GLY A 231 10.46 -20.56 -4.35
CA GLY A 231 11.65 -21.27 -4.81
C GLY A 231 12.76 -20.32 -5.25
N ALA A 232 13.20 -20.42 -6.50
CA ALA A 232 14.32 -19.64 -7.04
C ALA A 232 14.11 -18.10 -6.98
N PHE A 233 12.86 -17.65 -6.85
CA PHE A 233 12.51 -16.22 -6.89
C PHE A 233 12.31 -15.62 -5.50
N GLU A 234 12.20 -16.43 -4.44
CA GLU A 234 11.93 -15.93 -3.08
C GLU A 234 13.02 -14.94 -2.63
N ARG A 235 14.30 -15.30 -2.78
CA ARG A 235 15.42 -14.42 -2.40
C ARG A 235 15.42 -13.08 -3.12
N MET A 236 15.03 -13.03 -4.40
CA MET A 236 14.90 -11.79 -5.16
C MET A 236 13.86 -10.85 -4.55
N HIS A 237 12.71 -11.39 -4.13
CA HIS A 237 11.64 -10.62 -3.50
C HIS A 237 12.00 -10.19 -2.07
N LEU A 238 12.67 -11.05 -1.31
CA LEU A 238 13.16 -10.71 0.04
C LEU A 238 14.20 -9.58 0.00
N LEU A 239 15.21 -9.68 -0.88
CA LEU A 239 16.21 -8.63 -1.06
C LEU A 239 15.55 -7.34 -1.59
N GLY A 240 14.58 -7.47 -2.51
CA GLY A 240 13.78 -6.35 -2.98
C GLY A 240 13.07 -5.60 -1.85
N LEU A 241 12.37 -6.33 -0.99
CA LEU A 241 11.71 -5.76 0.20
C LEU A 241 12.73 -5.09 1.14
N ALA A 242 13.83 -5.79 1.45
CA ALA A 242 14.85 -5.30 2.36
C ALA A 242 15.50 -3.99 1.88
N TYR A 243 16.00 -3.97 0.64
CA TYR A 243 16.80 -2.86 0.13
C TYR A 243 15.94 -1.71 -0.41
N GLN A 244 14.89 -1.98 -1.19
CA GLN A 244 14.04 -0.92 -1.75
C GLN A 244 13.01 -0.44 -0.71
N GLY A 245 12.38 -1.37 0.01
CA GLY A 245 11.30 -1.07 0.93
C GLY A 245 11.77 -0.63 2.31
N LEU A 246 12.79 -1.28 2.86
CA LEU A 246 13.17 -1.17 4.28
C LEU A 246 14.54 -0.51 4.52
N ASN A 247 15.12 0.13 3.48
CA ASN A 247 16.38 0.87 3.58
C ASN A 247 17.54 0.03 4.18
N ALA A 248 17.65 -1.25 3.78
CA ALA A 248 18.75 -2.10 4.22
C ALA A 248 20.12 -1.47 3.92
N ASN A 249 21.03 -1.55 4.89
CA ASN A 249 22.39 -1.01 4.88
C ASN A 249 22.45 0.49 4.54
N ASN A 250 21.37 1.21 4.84
CA ASN A 250 21.18 2.63 4.56
C ASN A 250 21.30 3.04 3.07
N LEU A 251 21.34 2.07 2.15
CA LEU A 251 21.67 2.31 0.74
C LEU A 251 20.72 3.33 0.11
N LEU A 252 19.41 3.21 0.38
CA LEU A 252 18.42 4.15 -0.16
C LEU A 252 18.66 5.57 0.32
N PHE A 253 18.87 5.73 1.63
CA PHE A 253 19.04 7.04 2.24
C PHE A 253 20.36 7.70 1.77
N ASP A 254 21.44 6.93 1.71
CA ASP A 254 22.75 7.44 1.29
C ASP A 254 22.74 7.89 -0.17
N LEU A 255 22.14 7.11 -1.07
CA LEU A 255 21.98 7.49 -2.48
C LEU A 255 21.21 8.80 -2.65
N VAL A 256 20.14 9.01 -1.87
CA VAL A 256 19.37 10.26 -1.89
C VAL A 256 20.20 11.42 -1.34
N LYS A 257 20.93 11.20 -0.25
CA LYS A 257 21.71 12.22 0.44
C LYS A 257 22.85 12.76 -0.43
N GLU A 258 23.63 11.88 -1.04
CA GLU A 258 24.75 12.27 -1.90
C GLU A 258 24.26 12.94 -3.20
N ASN A 259 23.07 12.56 -3.68
CA ASN A 259 22.44 13.11 -4.88
C ASN A 259 21.40 14.20 -4.58
N SER A 260 21.46 14.85 -3.42
CA SER A 260 20.48 15.88 -3.01
C SER A 260 20.35 17.07 -3.96
N LYS A 261 21.35 17.31 -4.83
CA LYS A 261 21.34 18.30 -5.91
C LYS A 261 21.63 17.66 -7.28
N GLY A 262 21.45 16.35 -7.37
CA GLY A 262 21.78 15.53 -8.52
C GLY A 262 20.65 15.43 -9.53
N THR A 263 20.76 14.42 -10.40
CA THR A 263 19.77 14.05 -11.40
C THR A 263 19.57 12.53 -11.38
N VAL A 264 18.65 12.01 -12.20
CA VAL A 264 18.52 10.56 -12.40
C VAL A 264 19.86 9.92 -12.83
N GLY A 265 20.60 10.57 -13.73
CA GLY A 265 21.89 10.06 -14.20
C GLY A 265 22.97 10.01 -13.12
N THR A 266 23.01 10.99 -12.20
CA THR A 266 24.00 10.96 -11.10
C THR A 266 23.67 9.90 -10.07
N VAL A 267 22.38 9.65 -9.79
CA VAL A 267 21.96 8.52 -8.94
C VAL A 267 22.36 7.18 -9.54
N ILE A 268 22.22 7.02 -10.86
CA ILE A 268 22.69 5.81 -11.57
C ILE A 268 24.20 5.65 -11.41
N ALA A 269 24.98 6.71 -11.62
CA ALA A 269 26.43 6.67 -11.47
C ALA A 269 26.83 6.23 -10.04
N SER A 270 26.23 6.84 -9.01
CA SER A 270 26.47 6.46 -7.62
C SER A 270 26.11 5.01 -7.30
N LEU A 271 24.97 4.53 -7.82
CA LEU A 271 24.54 3.15 -7.60
C LEU A 271 25.49 2.16 -8.26
N VAL A 272 25.91 2.43 -9.50
CA VAL A 272 26.86 1.57 -10.22
C VAL A 272 28.21 1.55 -9.51
N GLU A 273 28.72 2.70 -9.06
CA GLU A 273 29.94 2.79 -8.26
C GLU A 273 29.83 1.93 -6.99
N ARG A 274 28.74 2.10 -6.24
CA ARG A 274 28.48 1.33 -5.01
C ARG A 274 28.35 -0.18 -5.28
N ALA A 275 27.69 -0.58 -6.36
CA ALA A 275 27.52 -1.99 -6.72
C ALA A 275 28.86 -2.65 -7.13
N ILE A 276 29.78 -1.88 -7.74
CA ILE A 276 31.15 -2.33 -8.05
C ILE A 276 31.96 -2.46 -6.75
N GLU A 277 31.89 -1.47 -5.86
CA GLU A 277 32.59 -1.46 -4.56
C GLU A 277 32.18 -2.67 -3.70
N ASP A 278 30.88 -2.93 -3.62
CA ASP A 278 30.31 -4.06 -2.87
C ASP A 278 30.45 -5.40 -3.62
N ARG A 279 31.06 -5.41 -4.81
CA ARG A 279 31.27 -6.59 -5.67
C ARG A 279 29.99 -7.32 -6.06
N VAL A 280 28.86 -6.61 -6.13
CA VAL A 280 27.58 -7.13 -6.61
C VAL A 280 27.61 -7.34 -8.13
N ILE A 281 28.38 -6.50 -8.83
CA ILE A 281 28.61 -6.58 -10.27
C ILE A 281 30.10 -6.54 -10.59
N LYS A 282 30.48 -7.03 -11.77
CA LYS A 282 31.86 -7.02 -12.27
C LYS A 282 31.89 -6.84 -13.79
N VAL A 283 33.03 -6.40 -14.32
CA VAL A 283 33.21 -6.27 -15.78
C VAL A 283 33.25 -7.67 -16.41
N ALA A 284 32.38 -7.91 -17.38
CA ALA A 284 32.37 -9.13 -18.19
C ALA A 284 33.33 -9.01 -19.38
N SER A 285 33.27 -7.88 -20.09
CA SER A 285 34.11 -7.62 -21.26
C SER A 285 34.24 -6.13 -21.56
N GLU A 286 35.33 -5.75 -22.23
CA GLU A 286 35.51 -4.40 -22.78
C GLU A 286 35.31 -4.41 -24.29
N MET A 287 34.46 -3.50 -24.77
CA MET A 287 34.11 -3.35 -26.19
C MET A 287 35.18 -2.53 -26.92
N LYS A 288 35.17 -2.54 -28.25
CA LYS A 288 36.14 -1.81 -29.08
C LYS A 288 36.24 -0.30 -28.80
N SER A 289 35.17 0.30 -28.30
CA SER A 289 35.12 1.72 -27.93
C SER A 289 35.73 2.04 -26.56
N GLY A 290 36.09 1.02 -25.76
CA GLY A 290 36.43 1.15 -24.34
C GLY A 290 35.24 1.05 -23.38
N TYR A 291 34.02 0.83 -23.92
CA TYR A 291 32.83 0.59 -23.10
C TYR A 291 32.94 -0.74 -22.35
N LYS A 292 32.66 -0.72 -21.04
CA LYS A 292 32.71 -1.92 -20.19
C LYS A 292 31.30 -2.47 -20.03
N MET A 293 31.09 -3.67 -20.55
CA MET A 293 29.88 -4.43 -20.28
C MET A 293 30.04 -5.17 -18.96
N TYR A 294 29.11 -4.98 -18.04
CA TYR A 294 29.11 -5.61 -16.72
C TYR A 294 28.22 -6.86 -16.71
N GLU A 295 28.49 -7.78 -15.78
CA GLU A 295 27.63 -8.91 -15.45
C GLU A 295 27.38 -8.96 -13.93
N PRO A 296 26.19 -9.43 -13.48
CA PRO A 296 25.94 -9.64 -12.05
C PRO A 296 26.83 -10.75 -11.49
N ALA A 297 27.49 -10.50 -10.37
CA ALA A 297 28.05 -11.58 -9.54
C ALA A 297 26.92 -12.29 -8.76
N ASP A 298 25.89 -11.55 -8.39
CA ASP A 298 24.65 -12.03 -7.80
C ASP A 298 23.45 -11.33 -8.45
N TRP A 299 22.61 -12.11 -9.14
CA TRP A 299 21.47 -11.59 -9.90
C TRP A 299 20.37 -10.99 -9.03
N ALA A 300 20.05 -11.64 -7.90
CA ALA A 300 18.98 -11.19 -7.02
C ALA A 300 19.41 -9.93 -6.25
N LEU A 301 20.68 -9.91 -5.80
CA LEU A 301 21.24 -8.75 -5.12
C LEU A 301 21.44 -7.56 -6.06
N TRP A 302 21.88 -7.78 -7.30
CA TRP A 302 21.93 -6.72 -8.32
C TRP A 302 20.54 -6.10 -8.54
N ASN A 303 19.52 -6.93 -8.71
CA ASN A 303 18.15 -6.44 -8.89
C ASN A 303 17.68 -5.61 -7.69
N ALA A 304 18.03 -6.01 -6.47
CA ALA A 304 17.71 -5.25 -5.26
C ALA A 304 18.44 -3.89 -5.21
N TYR A 305 19.73 -3.84 -5.55
CA TYR A 305 20.51 -2.59 -5.64
C TYR A 305 19.91 -1.65 -6.70
N ALA A 306 19.63 -2.16 -7.90
CA ALA A 306 18.97 -1.39 -8.94
C ALA A 306 17.58 -0.88 -8.50
N ALA A 307 16.79 -1.70 -7.80
CA ALA A 307 15.49 -1.30 -7.27
C ALA A 307 15.58 -0.18 -6.22
N THR A 308 16.64 -0.19 -5.41
CA THR A 308 16.93 0.88 -4.43
C THR A 308 17.34 2.18 -5.13
N GLY A 309 18.23 2.10 -6.12
CA GLY A 309 18.61 3.25 -6.94
C GLY A 309 17.42 3.85 -7.69
N LEU A 310 16.47 3.03 -8.16
CA LEU A 310 15.23 3.47 -8.79
C LEU A 310 14.38 4.35 -7.85
N LEU A 311 14.22 3.92 -6.60
CA LEU A 311 13.48 4.70 -5.60
C LEU A 311 14.24 5.97 -5.21
N ALA A 312 15.56 5.91 -5.06
CA ALA A 312 16.40 7.08 -4.83
C ALA A 312 16.27 8.12 -5.96
N ALA A 313 16.33 7.68 -7.22
CA ALA A 313 16.17 8.53 -8.40
C ALA A 313 14.78 9.17 -8.45
N THR A 314 13.74 8.42 -8.06
CA THR A 314 12.39 8.95 -7.90
C THR A 314 12.34 10.07 -6.87
N ILE A 315 12.93 9.87 -5.69
CA ILE A 315 12.95 10.87 -4.62
C ILE A 315 13.72 12.11 -5.06
N VAL A 316 14.90 11.96 -5.68
CA VAL A 316 15.73 13.07 -6.16
C VAL A 316 14.99 13.88 -7.23
N ASN A 317 14.51 13.23 -8.29
CA ASN A 317 13.93 13.95 -9.44
C ASN A 317 12.54 14.53 -9.13
N VAL A 318 11.65 13.73 -8.52
CA VAL A 318 10.31 14.23 -8.14
C VAL A 318 10.41 15.21 -6.97
N GLY A 319 11.34 15.00 -6.04
CA GLY A 319 11.61 15.93 -4.94
C GLY A 319 12.14 17.28 -5.43
N ALA A 320 12.96 17.31 -6.48
CA ALA A 320 13.41 18.55 -7.10
C ALA A 320 12.24 19.33 -7.73
N ALA A 321 11.31 18.63 -8.38
CA ALA A 321 10.14 19.26 -9.02
C ALA A 321 8.98 19.58 -8.05
N ARG A 322 8.90 18.86 -6.91
CA ARG A 322 7.75 18.86 -5.98
C ARG A 322 6.41 18.60 -6.69
N ALA A 323 6.42 17.78 -7.74
CA ALA A 323 5.27 17.46 -8.58
C ALA A 323 5.29 15.98 -9.00
N ALA A 324 4.30 15.20 -8.55
CA ALA A 324 4.29 13.74 -8.70
C ALA A 324 4.19 13.25 -10.16
N GLN A 325 3.77 14.10 -11.09
CA GLN A 325 3.62 13.73 -12.51
C GLN A 325 4.90 13.20 -13.16
N GLY A 326 6.08 13.57 -12.64
CA GLY A 326 7.37 13.13 -13.16
C GLY A 326 7.72 11.67 -12.81
N VAL A 327 6.96 10.99 -11.96
CA VAL A 327 7.32 9.66 -11.46
C VAL A 327 7.37 8.61 -12.57
N ALA A 328 6.39 8.58 -13.47
CA ALA A 328 6.34 7.58 -14.53
C ALA A 328 7.55 7.71 -15.48
N SER A 329 7.90 8.94 -15.85
CA SER A 329 9.10 9.23 -16.64
C SER A 329 10.39 8.86 -15.88
N THR A 330 10.46 9.14 -14.58
CA THR A 330 11.63 8.81 -13.75
C THR A 330 11.87 7.31 -13.69
N VAL A 331 10.81 6.52 -13.46
CA VAL A 331 10.92 5.05 -13.41
C VAL A 331 11.34 4.49 -14.77
N LEU A 332 10.83 5.06 -15.87
CA LEU A 332 11.19 4.66 -17.22
C LEU A 332 12.69 4.92 -17.48
N TYR A 333 13.11 6.19 -17.41
CA TYR A 333 14.44 6.58 -17.84
C TYR A 333 15.54 6.23 -16.84
N TYR A 334 15.21 5.98 -15.56
CA TYR A 334 16.17 5.36 -14.65
C TYR A 334 16.64 4.02 -15.19
N ASN A 335 15.69 3.15 -15.57
CA ASN A 335 16.01 1.82 -16.07
C ASN A 335 16.67 1.87 -17.45
N ASP A 336 16.14 2.67 -18.37
CA ASP A 336 16.71 2.84 -19.71
C ASP A 336 18.19 3.26 -19.64
N ILE A 337 18.49 4.31 -18.88
CA ILE A 337 19.86 4.81 -18.75
C ILE A 337 20.75 3.79 -18.01
N LEU A 338 20.25 3.12 -16.97
CA LEU A 338 21.01 2.11 -16.24
C LEU A 338 21.45 0.94 -17.15
N GLU A 339 20.54 0.48 -18.01
CA GLU A 339 20.82 -0.60 -18.97
C GLU A 339 21.88 -0.17 -19.98
N TYR A 340 21.77 1.03 -20.57
CA TYR A 340 22.76 1.51 -21.54
C TYR A 340 24.08 1.95 -20.92
N GLU A 341 24.10 2.34 -19.64
CA GLU A 341 25.34 2.68 -18.92
C GLU A 341 26.21 1.44 -18.64
N THR A 342 25.58 0.26 -18.45
CA THR A 342 26.29 -0.92 -17.92
C THR A 342 26.18 -2.19 -18.76
N GLY A 343 25.16 -2.33 -19.59
CA GLY A 343 24.79 -3.58 -20.26
C GLY A 343 24.11 -4.60 -19.35
N LEU A 344 23.86 -4.25 -18.08
CA LEU A 344 23.12 -5.07 -17.13
C LEU A 344 21.60 -4.95 -17.37
N PRO A 345 20.80 -5.95 -16.98
CA PRO A 345 19.35 -5.80 -16.99
C PRO A 345 18.90 -4.80 -15.92
N GLY A 346 17.91 -3.97 -16.25
CA GLY A 346 17.28 -3.04 -15.32
C GLY A 346 16.39 -3.74 -14.30
N VAL A 347 15.74 -2.94 -13.45
CA VAL A 347 14.90 -3.40 -12.35
C VAL A 347 13.78 -4.30 -12.84
N ASP A 348 13.64 -5.43 -12.15
CA ASP A 348 12.63 -6.45 -12.44
C ASP A 348 12.76 -6.97 -13.89
N PHE A 349 14.01 -7.00 -14.38
CA PHE A 349 14.40 -7.45 -15.73
C PHE A 349 13.59 -6.76 -16.84
N GLY A 350 13.45 -5.43 -16.72
CA GLY A 350 12.73 -4.59 -17.69
C GLY A 350 11.23 -4.43 -17.41
N ARG A 351 10.64 -5.19 -16.47
CA ARG A 351 9.21 -5.06 -16.14
C ARG A 351 8.88 -3.74 -15.44
N ALA A 352 9.79 -3.20 -14.63
CA ALA A 352 9.62 -1.87 -14.04
C ALA A 352 9.60 -0.78 -15.12
N MET A 353 10.53 -0.85 -16.08
CA MET A 353 10.57 0.03 -17.25
C MET A 353 9.29 -0.09 -18.10
N GLY A 354 8.87 -1.31 -18.44
CA GLY A 354 7.64 -1.54 -19.22
C GLY A 354 6.38 -1.04 -18.50
N THR A 355 6.29 -1.22 -17.18
CA THR A 355 5.23 -0.62 -16.35
C THR A 355 5.22 0.90 -16.48
N ALA A 356 6.41 1.50 -16.43
CA ALA A 356 6.57 2.95 -16.53
C ALA A 356 6.25 3.52 -17.92
N VAL A 357 6.44 2.76 -18.99
CA VAL A 357 5.98 3.13 -20.35
C VAL A 357 4.46 3.25 -20.38
N GLY A 358 3.74 2.20 -19.96
CA GLY A 358 2.28 2.21 -19.89
C GLY A 358 1.76 3.27 -18.94
N PHE A 359 2.37 3.41 -17.77
CA PHE A 359 1.99 4.40 -16.78
C PHE A 359 2.20 5.84 -17.29
N SER A 360 3.30 6.11 -17.99
CA SER A 360 3.54 7.43 -18.62
C SER A 360 2.43 7.74 -19.62
N PHE A 361 2.09 6.79 -20.48
CA PHE A 361 1.02 6.95 -21.46
C PHE A 361 -0.36 7.19 -20.81
N PHE A 362 -0.76 6.36 -19.84
CA PHE A 362 -2.08 6.46 -19.18
C PHE A 362 -2.17 7.55 -18.11
N SER A 363 -1.10 8.31 -17.87
CA SER A 363 -1.15 9.55 -17.07
C SER A 363 -1.07 10.83 -17.91
N HIS A 364 -0.90 10.70 -19.24
CA HIS A 364 -0.74 11.84 -20.16
C HIS A 364 -1.58 11.71 -21.45
N SER A 365 -2.54 10.78 -21.49
CA SER A 365 -3.36 10.53 -22.67
C SER A 365 -4.86 10.53 -22.35
N ILE A 366 -5.65 10.37 -23.41
CA ILE A 366 -7.12 10.42 -23.37
C ILE A 366 -7.77 9.05 -23.15
N TYR A 367 -7.00 7.96 -23.09
CA TYR A 367 -7.51 6.59 -23.21
C TYR A 367 -7.91 5.93 -21.89
N GLY A 368 -7.59 6.56 -20.76
CA GLY A 368 -7.85 6.02 -19.42
C GLY A 368 -6.77 6.42 -18.44
N GLY A 369 -6.73 5.75 -17.29
CA GLY A 369 -5.81 6.09 -16.20
C GLY A 369 -6.17 7.41 -15.52
N GLY A 370 -5.16 8.22 -15.18
CA GLY A 370 -5.31 9.47 -14.45
C GLY A 370 -4.03 9.95 -13.79
N GLY A 371 -4.17 10.76 -12.73
CA GLY A 371 -3.01 11.21 -11.94
C GLY A 371 -2.33 10.04 -11.20
N PRO A 372 -1.03 10.14 -10.86
CA PRO A 372 -0.25 9.06 -10.26
C PRO A 372 -0.88 8.45 -9.00
N GLY A 373 -1.56 9.26 -8.19
CA GLY A 373 -2.12 8.85 -6.90
C GLY A 373 -3.24 7.80 -6.94
N ILE A 374 -3.90 7.59 -8.10
CA ILE A 374 -5.00 6.62 -8.22
C ILE A 374 -4.55 5.21 -8.66
N PHE A 375 -3.27 5.03 -8.99
CA PHE A 375 -2.74 3.74 -9.42
C PHE A 375 -2.41 2.82 -8.23
N HIS A 376 -2.40 1.51 -8.49
CA HIS A 376 -2.08 0.43 -7.56
C HIS A 376 -1.65 -0.84 -8.30
N GLY A 377 -1.14 -1.85 -7.60
CA GLY A 377 -0.64 -3.09 -8.22
C GLY A 377 -1.72 -4.01 -8.80
N ASN A 378 -2.99 -3.78 -8.45
CA ASN A 378 -4.17 -4.42 -9.08
C ASN A 378 -4.70 -3.63 -10.28
N HIS A 379 -4.17 -2.44 -10.60
CA HIS A 379 -4.62 -1.68 -11.77
C HIS A 379 -3.95 -2.23 -13.04
N VAL A 380 -4.73 -2.41 -14.11
CA VAL A 380 -4.27 -3.06 -15.37
C VAL A 380 -2.98 -2.46 -15.94
N VAL A 381 -2.77 -1.16 -15.77
CA VAL A 381 -1.59 -0.41 -16.25
C VAL A 381 -0.33 -0.64 -15.40
N THR A 382 -0.49 -0.80 -14.08
CA THR A 382 0.63 -0.76 -13.11
C THR A 382 0.91 -2.11 -12.45
N ARG A 383 0.22 -3.18 -12.88
CA ARG A 383 0.35 -4.53 -12.31
C ARG A 383 1.57 -5.34 -12.76
N HIS A 384 2.25 -4.90 -13.82
CA HIS A 384 3.20 -5.74 -14.56
C HIS A 384 4.52 -5.96 -13.81
N SER A 385 5.05 -4.92 -13.17
CA SER A 385 6.17 -5.08 -12.25
C SER A 385 5.73 -5.81 -10.99
N LYS A 386 6.56 -6.74 -10.53
CA LYS A 386 6.32 -7.62 -9.40
C LYS A 386 6.77 -6.97 -8.08
N GLY A 387 6.17 -5.82 -7.79
CA GLY A 387 6.32 -5.10 -6.53
C GLY A 387 7.42 -4.02 -6.47
N PHE A 388 8.08 -3.72 -7.60
CA PHE A 388 9.21 -2.78 -7.62
C PHE A 388 8.86 -1.36 -8.11
N ALA A 389 7.69 -1.16 -8.73
CA ALA A 389 7.30 0.13 -9.31
C ALA A 389 6.43 0.98 -8.36
N LEU A 390 5.43 0.37 -7.69
CA LEU A 390 4.46 1.10 -6.87
C LEU A 390 5.07 1.84 -5.66
N PRO A 391 6.14 1.34 -4.99
CA PRO A 391 6.83 2.10 -3.95
C PRO A 391 7.31 3.49 -4.41
N CYS A 392 7.71 3.61 -5.68
CA CYS A 392 8.12 4.89 -6.27
C CYS A 392 6.93 5.86 -6.39
N VAL A 393 5.74 5.36 -6.72
CA VAL A 393 4.52 6.17 -6.85
C VAL A 393 4.07 6.69 -5.48
N ALA A 394 4.15 5.87 -4.45
CA ALA A 394 3.87 6.28 -3.07
C ALA A 394 4.84 7.40 -2.63
N ALA A 395 6.15 7.23 -2.84
CA ALA A 395 7.13 8.28 -2.54
C ALA A 395 6.87 9.57 -3.32
N ALA A 396 6.58 9.48 -4.62
CA ALA A 396 6.30 10.64 -5.47
C ALA A 396 5.10 11.45 -4.99
N MET A 397 4.01 10.78 -4.58
CA MET A 397 2.82 11.45 -4.07
C MET A 397 3.03 12.11 -2.70
N CYS A 398 3.94 11.61 -1.86
CA CYS A 398 4.37 12.32 -0.65
C CYS A 398 5.09 13.65 -0.98
N LEU A 399 5.83 13.67 -2.09
CA LEU A 399 6.63 14.82 -2.51
C LEU A 399 5.82 15.88 -3.27
N ASP A 400 4.59 15.58 -3.70
CA ASP A 400 3.72 16.52 -4.41
C ASP A 400 3.30 17.70 -3.51
N ALA A 401 3.49 18.93 -4.00
CA ALA A 401 3.14 20.15 -3.27
C ALA A 401 1.73 20.68 -3.59
N GLY A 402 0.84 19.85 -4.16
CA GLY A 402 -0.53 20.24 -4.51
C GLY A 402 -0.73 20.51 -6.00
N THR A 403 -0.02 19.79 -6.87
CA THR A 403 -0.16 19.95 -8.33
C THR A 403 -1.20 18.99 -8.92
N GLN A 404 -1.68 18.03 -8.14
CA GLN A 404 -2.66 17.03 -8.58
C GLN A 404 -4.11 17.45 -8.35
N MET A 405 -4.95 17.25 -9.36
CA MET A 405 -6.41 17.36 -9.22
C MET A 405 -7.00 16.22 -8.38
N PHE A 406 -6.56 14.99 -8.62
CA PHE A 406 -6.92 13.81 -7.83
C PHE A 406 -5.89 13.60 -6.72
N SER A 407 -5.83 14.57 -5.81
CA SER A 407 -4.92 14.57 -4.68
C SER A 407 -5.29 13.55 -3.60
N VAL A 408 -4.42 13.43 -2.60
CA VAL A 408 -4.63 12.61 -1.41
C VAL A 408 -5.91 13.01 -0.68
N GLU A 409 -6.14 14.31 -0.49
CA GLU A 409 -7.32 14.83 0.23
C GLU A 409 -8.61 14.48 -0.50
N LYS A 410 -8.61 14.58 -1.84
CA LYS A 410 -9.80 14.32 -2.65
C LYS A 410 -10.18 12.84 -2.72
N THR A 411 -9.20 11.96 -2.74
CA THR A 411 -9.41 10.52 -2.98
C THR A 411 -9.36 9.67 -1.71
N SER A 412 -8.69 10.16 -0.67
CA SER A 412 -8.28 9.38 0.49
C SER A 412 -8.47 10.10 1.83
N GLY A 413 -9.21 11.23 1.86
CA GLY A 413 -9.41 12.02 3.07
C GLY A 413 -9.93 11.20 4.26
N LEU A 414 -10.96 10.37 4.03
CA LEU A 414 -11.51 9.47 5.05
C LEU A 414 -10.52 8.36 5.47
N ILE A 415 -9.76 7.82 4.52
CA ILE A 415 -8.82 6.73 4.77
C ILE A 415 -7.71 7.21 5.72
N GLY A 416 -7.19 8.42 5.50
CA GLY A 416 -6.17 9.01 6.35
C GLY A 416 -6.61 9.14 7.81
N SER A 417 -7.81 9.66 8.06
CA SER A 417 -8.29 9.86 9.45
C SER A 417 -8.56 8.55 10.19
N VAL A 418 -8.93 7.49 9.47
CA VAL A 418 -9.29 6.20 10.10
C VAL A 418 -8.06 5.32 10.31
N TYR A 419 -7.24 5.14 9.28
CA TYR A 419 -6.19 4.11 9.26
C TYR A 419 -4.81 4.63 9.69
N SER A 420 -4.55 5.95 9.66
CA SER A 420 -3.25 6.52 10.10
C SER A 420 -3.03 6.45 11.62
N GLU A 421 -4.05 6.05 12.37
CA GLU A 421 -4.00 5.86 13.82
C GLU A 421 -3.55 4.44 14.21
N ILE A 422 -3.21 3.58 13.24
CA ILE A 422 -2.61 2.25 13.46
C ILE A 422 -1.09 2.40 13.25
N ASP A 423 -0.30 2.10 14.29
CA ASP A 423 1.12 2.49 14.31
C ASP A 423 1.96 1.79 13.23
N TYR A 424 1.81 0.48 13.04
CA TYR A 424 2.54 -0.25 11.98
C TYR A 424 2.03 0.06 10.57
N PHE A 425 0.87 0.71 10.42
CA PHE A 425 0.46 1.28 9.13
C PHE A 425 1.16 2.61 8.88
N ARG A 426 1.20 3.49 9.88
CA ARG A 426 1.76 4.84 9.75
C ARG A 426 3.30 4.83 9.68
N GLU A 427 3.94 3.99 10.50
CA GLU A 427 5.38 3.92 10.71
C GLU A 427 5.92 2.49 10.53
N PRO A 428 5.74 1.88 9.33
CA PRO A 428 6.07 0.48 9.09
C PRO A 428 7.56 0.15 9.28
N ILE A 429 8.50 1.03 8.91
CA ILE A 429 9.94 0.70 8.94
C ILE A 429 10.39 0.36 10.37
N ALA A 430 10.10 1.25 11.32
CA ALA A 430 10.51 1.07 12.72
C ALA A 430 9.85 -0.17 13.34
N ASN A 431 8.58 -0.43 13.02
CA ASN A 431 7.85 -1.56 13.57
C ASN A 431 8.33 -2.89 12.96
N VAL A 432 8.60 -2.95 11.66
CA VAL A 432 9.13 -4.16 11.01
C VAL A 432 10.54 -4.48 11.51
N ALA A 433 11.38 -3.47 11.74
CA ALA A 433 12.70 -3.67 12.36
C ALA A 433 12.59 -4.24 13.77
N LYS A 434 11.65 -3.73 14.59
CA LYS A 434 11.34 -4.32 15.91
C LYS A 434 10.89 -5.79 15.77
N GLY A 435 10.02 -6.07 14.81
CA GLY A 435 9.58 -7.45 14.53
C GLY A 435 10.72 -8.36 14.08
N ALA A 436 11.70 -7.83 13.34
CA ALA A 436 12.88 -8.59 12.91
C ALA A 436 13.79 -8.90 14.11
N ALA A 437 14.00 -7.93 15.02
CA ALA A 437 14.77 -8.14 16.25
C ALA A 437 14.18 -9.24 17.14
N GLU A 438 12.84 -9.34 17.19
CA GLU A 438 12.14 -10.37 17.98
C GLU A 438 12.44 -11.81 17.51
N ILE A 439 12.61 -12.00 16.20
CA ILE A 439 12.73 -13.34 15.60
C ILE A 439 14.12 -13.68 15.08
N LYS A 440 15.06 -12.73 15.04
CA LYS A 440 16.36 -12.95 14.36
C LYS A 440 17.16 -14.13 14.90
N ASP A 441 17.04 -14.43 16.19
CA ASP A 441 17.72 -15.54 16.86
C ASP A 441 16.96 -16.88 16.77
N GLN A 442 15.76 -16.87 16.18
CA GLN A 442 14.88 -18.04 16.04
C GLN A 442 14.98 -18.69 14.65
N LEU A 443 15.75 -18.12 13.73
CA LEU A 443 15.82 -18.50 12.31
C LEU A 443 16.87 -19.56 12.00
#